data_AF-A0A9E4UBJ5-F1
#
_entry.id   AF-A0A9E4UBJ5-F1
#
_cell.length_a   1.000
_cell.length_b   1.000
_cell.length_c   1.000
_cell.angle_alpha   90.00
_cell.angle_beta   90.00
_cell.angle_gamma   90.00
#
_symmetry.space_group_name_H-M   'P 1'
#
loop_
_entity.id
_entity.type
_entity.pdbx_description
1 polymer ?
#
loop_
_entity_poly.entity_id
_entity_poly.type
_entity_poly.pdbx_seq_one_letter_code
_entity_poly.pdbx_strand_id
1 'polypeptide(L)'
;MLRTQVQLTEVQIHTLKRLATDRGVSMAELIRQSVDLFVRSSGLVDYGQQRSRALSASGRFHSGSSHIAATHDEYLDEAFRS
;
A
#
# COMPACT_ATOMS: atom_id res chain seq x y z
N MET A 1 6.17 -14.48 -13.24
CA MET A 1 6.99 -13.29 -13.56
C MET A 1 7.45 -13.38 -15.00
N LEU A 2 7.53 -12.25 -15.70
CA LEU A 2 8.13 -12.14 -17.04
C LEU A 2 9.60 -11.73 -16.89
N ARG A 3 10.48 -12.21 -17.78
CA ARG A 3 11.92 -11.85 -17.75
C ARG A 3 12.15 -10.59 -18.58
N THR A 4 12.69 -9.56 -17.94
CA THR A 4 13.12 -8.32 -18.58
C THR A 4 14.60 -8.09 -18.30
N GLN A 5 15.37 -7.74 -19.32
CA GLN A 5 16.77 -7.33 -19.17
C GLN A 5 16.86 -5.81 -19.13
N VAL A 6 17.47 -5.27 -18.09
CA VAL A 6 17.68 -3.83 -17.89
C VAL A 6 19.15 -3.62 -17.56
N GLN A 7 19.76 -2.59 -18.16
CA GLN A 7 21.12 -2.18 -17.81
C GLN A 7 21.08 -1.20 -16.64
N LEU A 8 21.94 -1.40 -15.66
CA LEU A 8 22.11 -0.53 -14.51
C LEU A 8 23.54 -0.02 -14.49
N THR A 9 23.74 1.20 -13.99
CA THR A 9 25.09 1.75 -13.83
C THR A 9 25.84 0.99 -12.74
N GLU A 10 27.17 1.03 -12.78
CA GLU A 10 28.01 0.38 -11.76
C GLU A 10 27.70 0.87 -10.33
N VAL A 11 27.40 2.17 -10.21
CA VAL A 11 27.03 2.81 -8.94
C VAL A 11 25.69 2.27 -8.42
N GLN A 12 24.70 2.08 -9.31
CA GLN A 12 23.42 1.49 -8.94
C GLN A 12 23.59 0.05 -8.48
N ILE A 13 24.39 -0.75 -9.19
CA ILE A 13 24.66 -2.14 -8.81
C ILE A 13 25.34 -2.23 -7.43
N HIS A 14 26.36 -1.42 -7.17
CA HIS A 14 27.03 -1.41 -5.86
C HIS A 14 26.08 -1.01 -4.73
N THR A 15 25.26 0.00 -4.97
CA THR A 15 24.27 0.48 -3.99
C THR A 15 23.23 -0.58 -3.69
N LEU A 16 22.68 -1.24 -4.72
CA LEU A 16 21.70 -2.30 -4.57
C LEU A 16 22.28 -3.52 -3.84
N LYS A 17 23.53 -3.91 -4.14
CA LYS A 17 24.21 -5.01 -3.43
C LYS A 17 24.35 -4.72 -1.94
N ARG A 18 24.82 -3.53 -1.58
CA ARG A 18 24.97 -3.13 -0.18
C ARG A 18 23.62 -3.15 0.55
N LEU A 19 22.60 -2.52 -0.03
CA LEU A 19 21.25 -2.48 0.55
C LEU A 19 20.62 -3.87 0.69
N ALA A 20 20.84 -4.76 -0.28
CA ALA A 20 20.35 -6.13 -0.24
C ALA A 20 20.98 -6.91 0.92
N THR A 21 22.30 -6.78 1.11
CA THR A 21 23.03 -7.36 2.25
C THR A 21 22.54 -6.81 3.57
N ASP A 22 22.46 -5.48 3.71
CA ASP A 22 22.04 -4.82 4.95
C ASP A 22 20.62 -5.23 5.37
N ARG A 23 19.73 -5.49 4.40
CA ARG A 23 18.33 -5.89 4.63
C ARG A 23 18.12 -7.41 4.67
N GLY A 24 19.15 -8.21 4.40
CA GLY A 24 19.03 -9.67 4.34
C GLY A 24 18.10 -10.18 3.24
N VAL A 25 17.96 -9.46 2.12
CA VAL A 25 17.11 -9.85 0.98
C VAL A 25 17.92 -9.98 -0.30
N SER A 26 17.37 -10.68 -1.30
CA SER A 26 18.02 -10.75 -2.62
C SER A 26 17.96 -9.40 -3.36
N MET A 27 18.96 -9.13 -4.20
CA MET A 27 18.95 -7.95 -5.08
C MET A 27 17.72 -7.91 -5.99
N ALA A 28 17.26 -9.07 -6.46
CA ALA A 28 16.06 -9.17 -7.28
C ALA A 28 14.79 -8.77 -6.51
N GLU A 29 14.69 -9.14 -5.24
CA GLU A 29 13.59 -8.73 -4.37
C GLU A 29 13.59 -7.22 -4.14
N LEU A 30 14.76 -6.65 -3.84
CA LEU A 30 14.91 -5.21 -3.67
C LEU A 30 14.50 -4.42 -4.92
N ILE A 31 14.90 -4.89 -6.11
CA ILE A 31 14.52 -4.27 -7.38
C ILE A 31 13.00 -4.34 -7.57
N ARG A 32 12.37 -5.49 -7.32
CA ARG A 32 10.91 -5.63 -7.43
C ARG A 32 10.16 -4.68 -6.50
N GLN A 33 10.54 -4.63 -5.23
CA GLN A 33 9.94 -3.71 -4.26
C GLN A 33 10.10 -2.25 -4.68
N SER A 34 11.26 -1.88 -5.23
CA SER A 34 11.52 -0.53 -5.72
C SER A 34 10.64 -0.18 -6.93
N VAL A 35 10.47 -1.12 -7.87
CA VAL A 35 9.56 -0.95 -9.02
C VAL A 35 8.11 -0.82 -8.54
N ASP A 36 7.66 -1.69 -7.64
CA ASP A 36 6.29 -1.64 -7.10
C ASP A 36 6.02 -0.30 -6.39
N LEU A 37 6.97 0.17 -5.59
CA LEU A 37 6.87 1.46 -4.90
C LEU A 37 6.83 2.61 -5.91
N PHE A 38 7.69 2.57 -6.93
CA PHE A 38 7.72 3.57 -7.99
C PHE A 38 6.40 3.63 -8.76
N VAL A 39 5.85 2.49 -9.20
CA VAL A 39 4.57 2.44 -9.93
C VAL A 39 3.42 2.96 -9.06
N ARG A 40 3.39 2.62 -7.76
CA ARG A 40 2.41 3.17 -6.81
C ARG A 40 2.53 4.67 -6.66
N SER A 41 3.76 5.19 -6.52
CA SER A 41 4.03 6.61 -6.30
C SER A 41 3.83 7.48 -7.55
N SER A 42 4.01 6.91 -8.74
CA SER A 42 3.88 7.60 -10.02
C SER A 42 2.43 7.79 -10.47
N GLY A 43 1.45 7.37 -9.67
CA GLY A 43 0.02 7.45 -10.02
C GLY A 43 -0.38 6.52 -11.17
N LEU A 44 0.55 5.69 -11.67
CA LEU A 44 0.30 4.67 -12.68
C LEU A 44 -0.47 3.47 -12.12
N VAL A 45 -0.49 3.28 -10.78
CA VAL A 45 -1.47 2.41 -10.12
C VAL A 45 -2.83 3.11 -10.09
N ASP A 46 -3.50 3.00 -11.23
CA ASP A 46 -4.90 2.67 -11.41
C ASP A 46 -5.84 2.99 -10.22
N TYR A 47 -6.44 4.18 -10.29
CA TYR A 47 -7.63 4.57 -9.53
C TYR A 47 -8.68 3.43 -9.46
N GLY A 48 -8.77 2.56 -10.47
CA GLY A 48 -9.65 1.40 -10.49
C GLY A 48 -9.36 0.38 -9.39
N GLN A 49 -8.09 0.09 -9.09
CA GLN A 49 -7.74 -0.87 -8.04
C GLN A 49 -7.91 -0.28 -6.63
N GLN A 50 -7.60 1.00 -6.45
CA GLN A 50 -7.86 1.72 -5.19
C GLN A 50 -9.37 1.85 -4.93
N ARG A 51 -10.15 2.20 -5.96
CA ARG A 51 -11.61 2.27 -5.91
C ARG A 51 -12.24 0.89 -5.68
N SER A 52 -11.74 -0.17 -6.31
CA SER A 52 -12.21 -1.54 -6.08
C SER A 52 -11.96 -2.01 -4.64
N ARG A 53 -10.79 -1.68 -4.07
CA ARG A 53 -10.51 -1.94 -2.65
C ARG A 53 -11.43 -1.13 -1.72
N ALA A 54 -11.66 0.14 -2.01
CA ALA A 54 -12.58 0.97 -1.23
C ALA A 54 -14.03 0.44 -1.31
N LEU A 55 -14.50 0.10 -2.52
CA LEU A 55 -15.84 -0.46 -2.73
C LEU A 55 -16.02 -1.83 -2.07
N SER A 56 -15.00 -2.68 -2.05
CA SER A 56 -15.07 -3.97 -1.36
C SER A 56 -15.00 -3.88 0.17
N ALA A 57 -14.52 -2.75 0.72
CA ALA A 57 -14.60 -2.45 2.15
C ALA A 57 -15.98 -1.89 2.54
N SER A 58 -16.60 -1.09 1.66
CA SER A 58 -17.95 -0.55 1.86
C SER A 58 -19.00 -1.67 1.98
N GLY A 59 -19.74 -1.68 3.09
CA GLY A 59 -20.78 -2.68 3.36
C GLY A 59 -20.27 -4.00 3.97
N ARG A 60 -18.95 -4.18 4.12
CA ARG A 60 -18.36 -5.38 4.72
C ARG A 60 -18.48 -5.43 6.25
N PHE A 61 -18.78 -4.29 6.86
CA PHE A 61 -18.93 -4.12 8.30
C PHE A 61 -20.26 -3.43 8.59
N HIS A 62 -20.98 -3.94 9.57
CA HIS A 62 -22.25 -3.38 10.02
C HIS A 62 -22.13 -3.10 11.51
N SER A 63 -22.34 -1.85 11.93
CA SER A 63 -22.30 -1.43 13.32
C SER A 63 -23.57 -1.81 14.10
N GLY A 64 -24.57 -2.39 13.43
CA GLY A 64 -25.88 -2.72 14.01
C GLY A 64 -26.80 -1.51 14.24
N SER A 65 -26.29 -0.28 14.06
CA SER A 65 -27.04 0.96 14.26
C SER A 65 -27.06 1.78 12.96
N SER A 66 -28.26 2.11 12.49
CA SER A 66 -28.51 2.76 11.19
C SER A 66 -28.09 4.24 11.14
N HIS A 67 -27.93 4.90 12.29
CA HIS A 67 -27.79 6.36 12.36
C HIS A 67 -26.39 6.85 12.72
N ILE A 68 -25.41 5.96 12.94
CA ILE A 68 -24.05 6.35 13.38
C ILE A 68 -23.41 7.38 12.44
N ALA A 69 -23.62 7.27 11.14
CA ALA A 69 -23.06 8.23 10.18
C ALA A 69 -23.70 9.63 10.28
N ALA A 70 -24.97 9.72 10.70
CA ALA A 70 -25.72 10.97 10.77
C ALA A 70 -25.57 11.66 12.13
N THR A 71 -25.44 10.89 13.21
CA THR A 71 -25.35 11.41 14.59
C THR A 71 -24.04 10.97 15.27
N HIS A 72 -22.95 10.94 14.51
CA HIS A 72 -21.64 10.47 14.95
C HIS A 72 -21.21 11.06 16.31
N ASP A 73 -21.39 12.36 16.49
CA ASP A 73 -20.94 13.07 17.69
C ASP A 73 -21.73 12.68 18.94
N GLU A 74 -23.00 12.29 18.80
CA GLU A 74 -23.83 11.78 19.90
C GLU A 74 -23.35 10.40 20.35
N TYR A 75 -23.07 9.50 19.40
CA TYR A 75 -22.48 8.18 19.69
C TYR A 75 -21.09 8.29 20.31
N LEU A 76 -20.31 9.30 19.89
CA LEU A 76 -19.01 9.59 20.46
C LEU A 76 -19.14 10.05 21.92
N ASP A 77 -20.01 11.02 22.19
CA ASP A 77 -20.28 11.54 23.53
C ASP A 77 -20.82 10.45 24.48
N GLU A 78 -21.68 9.55 23.99
CA GLU A 78 -22.15 8.38 24.76
C GLU A 78 -20.99 7.45 25.15
N ALA A 79 -20.10 7.12 24.21
CA ALA A 79 -18.98 6.21 24.47
C ALA A 79 -17.97 6.75 25.48
N PHE A 80 -17.75 8.07 25.52
CA PHE A 80 -16.79 8.72 26.41
C PHE A 80 -17.37 9.13 27.78
N ARG A 81 -18.67 8.94 28.02
CA ARG A 81 -19.31 9.18 29.34
C ARG A 81 -19.25 7.99 30.30
N SER A 82 -18.56 6.90 29.93
CA SER A 82 -18.34 5.71 30.79
C SER A 82 -17.10 5.82 31.67
#